data_AF-A0A1I3WMI6-F1
#
_entry.id   AF-A0A1I3WMI6-F1
#
_cell.length_a   1.000
_cell.length_b   1.000
_cell.length_c   1.000
_cell.angle_alpha   90.00
_cell.angle_beta   90.00
_cell.angle_gamma   90.00
#
_symmetry.space_group_name_H-M   'P 1'
#
loop_
_entity.id
_entity.type
_entity.pdbx_description
1 polymer ?
#
loop_
_entity_poly.entity_id
_entity_poly.type
_entity_poly.pdbx_seq_one_letter_code
_entity_poly.pdbx_strand_id
1 'polypeptide(L)'
;MLIRNIAYLMAIHGLKSATKLAEILDIPQSTLHRLTSGEVEDPKYFTLKTIGDYFGRTPAELMECDLSEIDGDRPYIHTTDDAPESKFQALPEDVRQAAIEAYKEIVIREARIPEIKYGELEKYAEIQTARLENLAENLVNGFSKLIES
;
A
#
# COMPACT_ATOMS: atom_id res chain seq x y z
N MET A 1 -7.74 -21.29 -0.33
CA MET A 1 -6.90 -20.40 0.50
C MET A 1 -6.42 -19.21 -0.32
N LEU A 2 -5.57 -19.46 -1.32
CA LEU A 2 -4.98 -18.45 -2.21
C LEU A 2 -5.96 -17.39 -2.75
N ILE A 3 -7.10 -17.81 -3.32
CA ILE A 3 -8.08 -16.88 -3.90
C ILE A 3 -8.55 -15.85 -2.87
N ARG A 4 -8.84 -16.31 -1.64
CA ARG A 4 -9.29 -15.45 -0.55
C ARG A 4 -8.18 -14.48 -0.14
N ASN A 5 -6.95 -14.97 -0.04
CA ASN A 5 -5.79 -14.14 0.28
C ASN A 5 -5.53 -13.07 -0.78
N ILE A 6 -5.59 -13.43 -2.07
CA ILE A 6 -5.47 -12.47 -3.18
C ILE A 6 -6.60 -11.43 -3.12
N ALA A 7 -7.85 -11.87 -2.90
CA ALA A 7 -8.99 -10.96 -2.80
C ALA A 7 -8.86 -10.00 -1.59
N TYR A 8 -8.40 -10.50 -0.45
CA TYR A 8 -8.10 -9.72 0.73
C TYR A 8 -7.01 -8.68 0.46
N LEU A 9 -5.88 -9.09 -0.11
CA LEU A 9 -4.78 -8.20 -0.49
C LEU A 9 -5.24 -7.14 -1.50
N MET A 10 -6.04 -7.51 -2.49
CA MET A 10 -6.63 -6.54 -3.40
C MET A 10 -7.54 -5.52 -2.69
N ALA A 11 -8.35 -5.96 -1.73
CA ALA A 11 -9.26 -5.09 -1.00
C ALA A 11 -8.50 -4.08 -0.12
N ILE A 12 -7.49 -4.52 0.63
CA ILE A 12 -6.72 -3.63 1.52
C ILE A 12 -5.85 -2.63 0.71
N HIS A 13 -5.43 -2.99 -0.50
CA HIS A 13 -4.70 -2.09 -1.41
C HIS A 13 -5.62 -1.28 -2.35
N GLY A 14 -6.94 -1.34 -2.19
CA GLY A 14 -7.89 -0.57 -3.01
C GLY A 14 -8.01 -1.01 -4.48
N LEU A 15 -7.50 -2.19 -4.83
CA LEU A 15 -7.56 -2.77 -6.17
C LEU A 15 -8.92 -3.41 -6.41
N LYS A 16 -9.78 -2.70 -7.15
CA LYS A 16 -11.15 -3.17 -7.46
C LYS A 16 -11.23 -4.25 -8.54
N SER A 17 -10.14 -4.52 -9.27
CA SER A 17 -10.16 -5.43 -10.41
C SER A 17 -8.88 -6.25 -10.54
N ALA A 18 -9.04 -7.55 -10.81
CA ALA A 18 -7.94 -8.46 -11.11
C ALA A 18 -7.20 -8.02 -12.38
N THR A 19 -7.89 -7.39 -13.33
CA THR A 19 -7.27 -6.83 -14.55
C THR A 19 -6.16 -5.82 -14.22
N LYS A 20 -6.41 -4.92 -13.25
CA LYS A 20 -5.40 -3.96 -12.81
C LYS A 20 -4.24 -4.65 -12.09
N LEU A 21 -4.53 -5.65 -11.28
CA LEU A 21 -3.49 -6.44 -10.61
C LEU A 21 -2.60 -7.16 -11.64
N ALA A 22 -3.19 -7.71 -12.70
CA ALA A 22 -2.47 -8.39 -13.78
C ALA A 22 -1.52 -7.43 -14.51
N GLU A 23 -1.98 -6.22 -14.81
CA GLU A 23 -1.16 -5.16 -15.42
C GLU A 23 -0.01 -4.73 -14.52
N ILE A 24 -0.27 -4.54 -13.22
CA ILE A 24 0.75 -4.13 -12.25
C ILE A 24 1.84 -5.20 -12.07
N LEU A 25 1.44 -6.47 -12.03
CA LEU A 25 2.36 -7.58 -11.82
C LEU A 25 3.03 -8.09 -13.10
N ASP A 26 2.70 -7.50 -14.26
CA ASP A 26 3.11 -7.99 -15.59
C ASP A 26 2.78 -9.49 -15.79
N ILE A 27 1.62 -9.92 -15.28
CA ILE A 27 1.10 -11.29 -15.42
C ILE A 27 0.01 -11.28 -16.49
N PRO A 28 -0.07 -12.28 -17.39
CA PRO A 28 -1.18 -12.37 -18.33
C PRO A 28 -2.52 -12.38 -17.61
N GLN A 29 -3.47 -11.54 -18.06
CA GLN A 29 -4.80 -11.44 -17.46
C GLN A 29 -5.52 -12.80 -17.40
N SER A 30 -5.34 -13.65 -18.41
CA SER A 30 -5.87 -15.01 -18.43
C SER A 30 -5.30 -15.88 -17.31
N THR A 31 -4.01 -15.74 -17.00
CA THR A 31 -3.35 -16.46 -15.90
C THR A 31 -3.88 -15.99 -14.55
N LEU A 32 -3.96 -14.68 -14.33
CA LEU A 32 -4.46 -14.14 -13.07
C LEU A 32 -5.95 -14.45 -12.87
N HIS A 33 -6.76 -14.36 -13.93
CA HIS A 33 -8.17 -14.74 -13.87
C HIS A 33 -8.33 -16.20 -13.46
N ARG A 34 -7.57 -17.11 -14.07
CA ARG A 34 -7.57 -18.55 -13.72
C ARG A 34 -7.12 -18.82 -12.29
N LEU A 35 -6.21 -17.99 -11.75
CA LEU A 35 -5.79 -18.05 -10.36
C LEU A 35 -6.88 -17.57 -9.40
N THR A 36 -7.53 -16.46 -9.73
CA THR A 36 -8.61 -15.89 -8.91
C THR A 36 -9.93 -16.67 -9.02
N SER A 37 -10.16 -17.40 -10.13
CA SER A 37 -11.33 -18.26 -10.31
C SER A 37 -11.18 -19.65 -9.68
N GLY A 38 -9.97 -20.01 -9.25
CA GLY A 38 -9.69 -21.34 -8.68
C GLY A 38 -9.56 -22.45 -9.70
N GLU A 39 -9.44 -22.13 -10.99
CA GLU A 39 -9.18 -23.11 -12.06
C GLU A 39 -7.76 -23.68 -12.00
N VAL A 40 -6.87 -23.06 -11.22
CA VAL A 40 -5.49 -23.50 -11.00
C VAL A 40 -5.36 -23.98 -9.56
N GLU A 41 -5.32 -25.30 -9.37
CA GLU A 41 -5.07 -25.91 -8.05
C GLU A 41 -3.65 -25.64 -7.56
N ASP A 42 -2.66 -25.67 -8.45
CA ASP A 42 -1.25 -25.48 -8.11
C ASP A 42 -0.60 -24.38 -8.98
N PRO A 43 -0.62 -23.12 -8.51
CA PRO A 43 0.03 -22.01 -9.17
C PRO A 43 1.53 -22.23 -9.33
N LYS A 44 2.10 -21.78 -10.44
CA LYS A 44 3.57 -21.75 -10.57
C LYS A 44 4.19 -20.90 -9.45
N TYR A 45 5.24 -21.41 -8.83
CA TYR A 45 6.01 -20.70 -7.81
C TYR A 45 6.41 -19.28 -8.23
N PHE A 46 6.83 -19.11 -9.50
CA PHE A 46 7.15 -17.79 -10.05
C PHE A 46 6.00 -16.80 -9.88
N THR A 47 4.77 -17.20 -10.18
CA THR A 47 3.58 -16.35 -10.07
C THR A 47 3.26 -16.02 -8.62
N LEU A 48 3.35 -17.00 -7.72
CA LEU A 48 3.18 -16.77 -6.27
C LEU A 48 4.25 -15.82 -5.73
N LYS A 49 5.50 -15.96 -6.19
CA LYS A 49 6.60 -15.08 -5.83
C LYS A 49 6.34 -13.66 -6.33
N THR A 50 5.91 -13.46 -7.58
CA THR A 50 5.60 -12.13 -8.11
C THR A 50 4.48 -11.44 -7.32
N ILE A 51 3.39 -12.17 -7.03
CA ILE A 51 2.28 -11.65 -6.21
C ILE A 51 2.79 -11.33 -4.79
N GLY A 52 3.53 -12.26 -4.20
CA GLY A 52 4.09 -12.13 -2.88
C GLY A 52 5.03 -10.94 -2.75
N ASP A 53 6.00 -10.80 -3.65
CA ASP A 53 6.96 -9.69 -3.67
C ASP A 53 6.24 -8.33 -3.75
N TYR A 54 5.16 -8.22 -4.54
CA TYR A 54 4.38 -6.99 -4.64
C TYR A 54 3.61 -6.65 -3.36
N PHE A 55 3.02 -7.65 -2.72
CA PHE A 55 2.24 -7.47 -1.49
C PHE A 55 3.06 -7.61 -0.20
N GLY A 56 4.36 -7.91 -0.30
CA GLY A 56 5.28 -8.11 0.83
C GLY A 56 5.01 -9.40 1.59
N ARG A 57 4.50 -10.43 0.90
CA ARG A 57 4.18 -11.75 1.45
C ARG A 57 5.00 -12.84 0.78
N THR A 58 5.20 -13.93 1.50
CA THR A 58 5.85 -15.11 0.96
C THR A 58 4.85 -15.99 0.22
N PRO A 59 5.31 -16.78 -0.78
CA PRO A 59 4.48 -17.80 -1.44
C PRO A 59 3.81 -18.78 -0.47
N ALA A 60 4.49 -19.11 0.63
CA ALA A 60 3.96 -19.98 1.68
C ALA A 60 2.78 -19.31 2.41
N GLU A 61 2.92 -18.06 2.84
CA GLU A 61 1.82 -17.31 3.48
C GLU A 61 0.59 -17.18 2.57
N LEU A 62 0.80 -16.98 1.27
CA LEU A 62 -0.28 -16.90 0.29
C LEU A 62 -1.09 -18.20 0.17
N MET A 63 -0.45 -19.36 0.35
CA MET A 63 -1.04 -20.68 0.14
C MET A 63 -1.53 -21.35 1.42
N GLU A 64 -0.80 -21.18 2.51
CA GLU A 64 -0.95 -21.97 3.74
C GLU A 64 -1.65 -21.22 4.87
N CYS A 65 -1.69 -19.89 4.80
CA CYS A 65 -2.20 -19.06 5.89
C CYS A 65 -3.49 -18.31 5.52
N ASP A 66 -4.24 -17.89 6.54
CA ASP A 66 -5.29 -16.87 6.38
C ASP A 66 -4.72 -15.49 6.67
N LEU A 67 -4.42 -14.73 5.61
CA LEU A 67 -3.86 -13.39 5.77
C LEU A 67 -4.81 -12.44 6.50
N SER A 68 -6.13 -12.67 6.41
CA SER A 68 -7.10 -11.83 7.09
C SER A 68 -7.10 -12.06 8.62
N GLU A 69 -6.79 -13.27 9.08
CA GLU A 69 -6.63 -13.56 10.50
C GLU A 69 -5.26 -13.12 11.03
N ILE A 70 -4.20 -13.24 10.22
CA ILE A 70 -2.86 -12.82 10.60
C ILE A 70 -2.81 -11.30 10.82
N ASP A 71 -3.46 -10.55 9.96
CA ASP A 71 -3.46 -9.09 10.02
C ASP A 71 -4.44 -8.52 11.07
N GLY A 72 -5.52 -9.24 11.35
CA GLY A 72 -6.55 -8.81 12.30
C GLY A 72 -7.07 -7.40 11.97
N ASP A 73 -7.01 -6.49 12.95
CA ASP A 73 -7.45 -5.10 12.80
C ASP A 73 -6.41 -4.18 12.11
N ARG A 74 -5.22 -4.70 11.78
CA ARG A 74 -4.10 -3.93 11.20
C ARG A 74 -3.59 -4.60 9.91
N PRO A 75 -4.27 -4.38 8.77
CA PRO A 75 -3.83 -4.92 7.49
C PRO A 75 -2.40 -4.50 7.17
N TYR A 76 -1.58 -5.48 6.76
CA TYR A 76 -0.25 -5.20 6.25
C TYR A 76 -0.38 -4.56 4.87
N ILE A 77 -0.41 -3.24 4.84
CA ILE A 77 -0.44 -2.46 3.61
C ILE A 77 1.02 -2.26 3.22
N HIS A 78 1.49 -3.01 2.21
CA HIS A 78 2.69 -2.58 1.52
C HIS A 78 2.31 -1.33 0.72
N THR A 79 2.64 -0.17 1.25
CA THR A 79 2.69 1.04 0.46
C THR A 79 3.70 0.79 -0.65
N THR A 80 3.20 0.43 -1.84
CA THR A 80 3.97 0.51 -3.08
C THR A 80 4.76 1.80 -3.03
N ASP A 81 6.07 1.70 -3.25
CA ASP A 81 7.19 2.64 -3.04
C ASP A 81 7.01 4.18 -3.26
N ASP A 82 5.79 4.69 -3.40
CA ASP A 82 5.43 6.10 -3.51
C ASP A 82 4.63 6.64 -2.30
N ALA A 83 4.48 5.88 -1.20
CA ALA A 83 4.16 6.52 0.07
C ALA A 83 5.44 7.17 0.63
N PRO A 84 5.35 8.34 1.29
CA PRO A 84 6.50 9.13 1.74
C PRO A 84 7.37 8.46 2.83
N GLU A 85 7.24 7.15 3.04
CA GLU A 85 8.08 6.33 3.92
C GLU A 85 9.57 6.44 3.57
N SER A 86 9.93 6.71 2.30
CA SER A 86 11.32 6.99 1.92
C SER A 86 11.91 8.21 2.66
N LYS A 87 11.13 9.25 2.96
CA LYS A 87 11.64 10.47 3.62
C LYS A 87 11.88 10.28 5.12
N PHE A 88 11.12 9.40 5.78
CA PHE A 88 11.23 9.17 7.23
C PHE A 88 12.32 8.15 7.62
N GLN A 89 12.91 7.43 6.65
CA GLN A 89 14.01 6.48 6.92
C GLN A 89 15.27 7.13 7.48
N ALA A 90 15.47 8.43 7.22
CA ALA A 90 16.60 9.18 7.77
C ALA A 90 16.51 9.42 9.29
N LEU A 91 15.34 9.15 9.89
CA LEU A 91 15.11 9.31 11.33
C LEU A 91 15.41 8.01 12.09
N PRO A 92 15.95 8.10 13.32
CA PRO A 92 16.03 7.00 14.27
C PRO A 92 14.68 6.31 14.48
N GLU A 93 14.68 5.01 14.78
CA GLU A 93 13.47 4.18 14.82
C GLU A 93 12.40 4.66 15.81
N ASP A 94 12.83 5.13 16.97
CA ASP A 94 11.99 5.71 18.02
C ASP A 94 11.33 7.03 17.59
N VAL A 95 12.02 7.85 16.80
CA VAL A 95 11.51 9.14 16.28
C VAL A 95 10.70 8.98 14.99
N ARG A 96 11.10 8.01 14.15
CA ARG A 96 10.47 7.69 12.88
C ARG A 96 9.00 7.31 13.07
N GLN A 97 8.70 6.47 14.06
CA GLN A 97 7.32 6.05 14.32
C GLN A 97 6.43 7.24 14.73
N ALA A 98 6.93 8.13 15.59
CA ALA A 98 6.21 9.33 16.01
C ALA A 98 5.97 10.31 14.84
N ALA A 99 6.96 10.48 13.96
CA ALA A 99 6.84 11.32 12.77
C ALA A 99 5.81 10.75 11.76
N ILE A 100 5.81 9.43 11.56
CA ILE A 100 4.82 8.73 10.71
C ILE A 100 3.41 8.87 11.29
N GLU A 101 3.23 8.69 12.59
CA GLU A 101 1.92 8.85 13.24
C GLU A 101 1.39 10.27 13.14
N ALA A 102 2.24 11.28 13.38
CA ALA A 102 1.87 12.68 13.20
C ALA A 102 1.48 13.01 11.76
N TYR A 103 2.22 12.48 10.77
CA TYR A 103 1.89 12.65 9.36
C TYR A 103 0.52 12.02 9.02
N LYS A 104 0.28 10.78 9.46
CA LYS A 104 -1.00 10.07 9.24
C LYS A 104 -2.19 10.82 9.83
N GLU A 105 -2.08 11.32 11.06
CA GLU A 105 -3.11 12.14 11.73
C GLU A 105 -3.46 13.39 10.91
N ILE A 106 -2.45 14.10 10.38
CA ILE A 106 -2.66 15.32 9.58
C ILE A 106 -3.33 14.97 8.25
N VAL A 107 -2.86 13.93 7.55
CA VAL A 107 -3.46 13.46 6.30
C VAL A 107 -4.93 13.10 6.50
N ILE A 108 -5.27 12.34 7.54
CA ILE A 108 -6.67 11.95 7.83
C ILE A 108 -7.54 13.19 8.10
N ARG A 109 -7.00 14.19 8.81
CA ARG A 109 -7.70 15.45 9.09
C ARG A 109 -7.91 16.29 7.83
N GLU A 110 -6.92 16.33 6.94
CA GLU A 110 -6.95 17.11 5.69
C GLU A 110 -7.69 16.40 4.55
N ALA A 111 -7.79 15.07 4.59
CA ALA A 111 -8.54 14.26 3.64
C ALA A 111 -10.07 14.39 3.78
N ARG A 112 -10.58 15.35 4.57
CA ARG A 112 -11.98 15.80 4.47
C ARG A 112 -12.20 16.40 3.09
N ILE A 113 -12.62 15.55 2.17
CA ILE A 113 -12.90 15.84 0.76
C ILE A 113 -13.87 17.04 0.70
N PRO A 114 -13.48 18.20 0.13
CA PRO A 114 -14.41 19.26 -0.20
C PRO A 114 -15.43 18.73 -1.23
N GLU A 115 -16.62 19.32 -1.35
CA GLU A 115 -17.50 19.03 -2.50
C GLU A 115 -16.84 19.56 -3.80
N ILE A 116 -15.97 18.77 -4.41
CA ILE A 116 -15.25 19.15 -5.63
C ILE A 116 -16.04 18.69 -6.87
N LYS A 117 -16.21 19.60 -7.83
CA LYS A 117 -16.87 19.29 -9.11
C LYS A 117 -16.01 18.30 -9.92
N TYR A 118 -16.67 17.41 -10.66
CA TYR A 118 -16.09 16.29 -11.43
C TYR A 118 -14.93 16.65 -12.41
N GLY A 119 -14.67 17.93 -12.71
CA GLY A 119 -13.56 18.39 -13.56
C GLY A 119 -12.35 18.99 -12.83
N GLU A 120 -12.40 19.13 -11.51
CA GLU A 120 -11.31 19.73 -10.71
C GLU A 120 -10.61 18.72 -9.80
N LEU A 121 -11.04 17.46 -9.83
CA LEU A 121 -10.54 16.40 -8.96
C LEU A 121 -9.05 16.09 -9.20
N GLU A 122 -8.62 16.09 -10.46
CA GLU A 122 -7.24 15.79 -10.85
C GLU A 122 -6.29 16.90 -10.40
N LYS A 123 -6.64 18.16 -10.67
CA LYS A 123 -5.90 19.34 -10.19
C LYS A 123 -5.88 19.44 -8.66
N TYR A 124 -6.98 19.07 -8.00
CA TYR A 124 -7.02 19.00 -6.54
C TYR A 124 -6.09 17.91 -6.01
N ALA A 125 -6.11 16.72 -6.61
CA ALA A 125 -5.22 15.63 -6.23
C ALA A 125 -3.75 16.04 -6.38
N GLU A 126 -3.36 16.68 -7.49
CA GLU A 126 -1.99 17.20 -7.68
C GLU A 126 -1.60 18.22 -6.59
N ILE A 127 -2.46 19.19 -6.29
CA ILE A 127 -2.21 20.21 -5.27
C ILE A 127 -2.10 19.57 -3.87
N GLN A 128 -2.93 18.58 -3.57
CA GLN A 128 -2.90 17.88 -2.28
C GLN A 128 -1.64 17.03 -2.15
N THR A 129 -1.25 16.30 -3.20
CA THR A 129 -0.01 15.52 -3.22
C THR A 129 1.20 16.43 -2.95
N ALA A 130 1.33 17.54 -3.66
CA ALA A 130 2.44 18.48 -3.46
C ALA A 130 2.47 19.08 -2.05
N ARG A 131 1.30 19.34 -1.44
CA ARG A 131 1.21 19.84 -0.06
C ARG A 131 1.66 18.80 0.95
N LEU A 132 1.21 17.57 0.79
CA LEU A 132 1.54 16.46 1.67
C LEU A 132 3.04 16.10 1.59
N GLU A 133 3.64 16.20 0.41
CA GLU A 133 5.09 16.02 0.24
C GLU A 133 5.91 17.07 0.98
N ASN A 134 5.48 18.35 0.93
CA ASN A 134 6.10 19.44 1.67
C ASN A 134 5.94 19.26 3.18
N LEU A 135 4.78 18.76 3.62
CA LEU A 135 4.54 18.45 5.03
C LEU A 135 5.47 17.36 5.53
N ALA A 136 5.60 16.25 4.78
CA ALA A 136 6.50 15.16 5.13
C ALA A 136 7.96 15.66 5.26
N GLU A 137 8.41 16.50 4.33
CA GLU A 137 9.75 17.09 4.37
C GLU A 137 9.96 18.02 5.57
N ASN A 138 8.98 18.87 5.89
CA ASN A 138 9.05 19.74 7.06
C ASN A 138 9.09 18.97 8.38
N LEU A 139 8.33 17.87 8.48
CA LEU A 139 8.36 17.00 9.65
C LEU A 139 9.75 16.36 9.82
N VAL A 140 10.29 15.76 8.75
CA VAL A 140 11.64 15.16 8.79
C VAL A 140 12.67 16.19 9.21
N ASN A 141 12.68 17.37 8.59
CA ASN A 141 13.61 18.45 8.94
C ASN A 141 13.44 18.96 10.38
N GLY A 142 12.21 19.03 10.87
CA GLY A 142 11.91 19.46 12.23
C GLY A 142 12.41 18.47 13.28
N PHE A 143 12.14 17.17 13.08
CA PHE A 143 12.58 16.11 13.97
C PHE A 143 14.11 15.93 13.94
N SER A 144 14.75 16.01 12.77
CA SER A 144 16.21 15.96 12.66
C SER A 144 16.89 17.06 13.48
N LYS A 145 16.40 18.30 13.40
CA LYS A 145 16.94 19.43 14.19
C LYS A 145 16.79 19.24 15.69
N LEU A 146 15.70 18.61 16.14
CA LEU A 146 15.47 18.31 17.56
C LEU A 146 16.43 17.25 18.09
N ILE A 147 16.85 16.30 17.25
CA ILE A 147 17.84 15.27 17.62
C ILE A 147 19.25 15.88 17.70
N GLU A 148 19.56 16.85 16.83
CA GLU A 148 20.87 17.51 16.78
C GLU A 148 21.08 18.62 17.83
N SER A 149 20.03 19.01 18.58
CA SER A 149 20.05 20.09 19.60
C SER A 149 20.29 19.56 21.01
#